data_AF-A0A178M4E3-F1
#
_entry.id   AF-A0A178M4E3-F1
#
_cell.length_a   1.000
_cell.length_b   1.000
_cell.length_c   1.000
_cell.angle_alpha   90.00
_cell.angle_beta   90.00
_cell.angle_gamma   90.00
#
_symmetry.space_group_name_H-M   'P 1'
#
loop_
_entity.id
_entity.type
_entity.pdbx_description
1 polymer ?
#
loop_
_entity_poly.entity_id
_entity_poly.type
_entity_poly.pdbx_seq_one_letter_code
_entity_poly.pdbx_strand_id
1 'polypeptide(L)'
;MAISYARARLTTEDDRRYQAHVEKFKLQRKNQKAIRPPRQRDIFGGQAEAALRDWLAAQLPLDERRILEYEERRHRTAQIKYRELDALAIIDGVAWVFEIKASRTASAIRRAVAQLNETRQILHLLFHRVGVTILLVDTGIPADSAAADALMASDRPPPRRPEPLDEVLAALPQVQRIEDLAARSASDDQVNLMLFSVDDIIALAGAENLALNWEDDDLDDEAEDEPPPEATLFASSGDDDEDDDNPLAAALRKAGLK
;
A
#
# COMPACT_ATOMS: atom_id res chain seq x y z
N MET A 1 -5.92 -5.49 -24.28
CA MET A 1 -4.44 -5.48 -24.36
C MET A 1 -3.88 -5.48 -22.95
N ALA A 2 -2.86 -6.29 -22.68
CA ALA A 2 -2.29 -6.44 -21.34
C ALA A 2 -1.35 -5.28 -20.98
N ILE A 3 -1.28 -4.93 -19.69
CA ILE A 3 -0.28 -4.02 -19.13
C ILE A 3 1.10 -4.70 -19.25
N SER A 4 2.13 -3.93 -19.59
CA SER A 4 3.52 -4.43 -19.58
C SER A 4 4.45 -3.46 -18.87
N TYR A 5 5.50 -4.00 -18.27
CA TYR A 5 6.49 -3.24 -17.50
C TYR A 5 7.84 -3.28 -18.20
N ALA A 6 8.60 -2.19 -18.11
CA ALA A 6 9.94 -2.10 -18.67
C ALA A 6 10.83 -1.17 -17.83
N ARG A 7 12.14 -1.21 -18.09
CA ARG A 7 13.14 -0.27 -17.55
C ARG A 7 13.03 -0.09 -16.02
N ALA A 8 12.85 -1.18 -15.30
CA ALA A 8 12.83 -1.13 -13.85
C ALA A 8 14.21 -0.72 -13.32
N ARG A 9 14.24 -0.01 -12.20
CA ARG A 9 15.44 0.18 -11.38
C ARG A 9 15.05 0.34 -9.91
N LEU A 10 15.92 -0.13 -9.04
CA LEU A 10 15.85 0.13 -7.61
C LEU A 10 16.73 1.33 -7.27
N THR A 11 16.21 2.24 -6.46
CA THR A 11 16.92 3.44 -6.02
C THR A 11 16.53 3.83 -4.59
N THR A 12 17.25 4.78 -4.01
CA THR A 12 17.02 5.27 -2.64
C THR A 12 16.09 6.49 -2.66
N GLU A 13 15.64 6.92 -1.49
CA GLU A 13 14.83 8.14 -1.33
C GLU A 13 15.56 9.43 -1.73
N ASP A 14 16.89 9.39 -1.76
CA ASP A 14 17.74 10.51 -2.17
C ASP A 14 17.88 10.66 -3.70
N ASP A 15 17.25 9.78 -4.49
CA ASP A 15 17.29 9.87 -5.94
C ASP A 15 16.58 11.14 -6.43
N ARG A 16 17.31 11.96 -7.20
CA ARG A 16 16.83 13.25 -7.69
C ARG A 16 15.54 13.16 -8.50
N ARG A 17 15.33 12.07 -9.26
CA ARG A 17 14.10 11.91 -10.07
C ARG A 17 12.91 11.57 -9.19
N TYR A 18 13.12 10.71 -8.21
CA TYR A 18 12.11 10.39 -7.21
C TYR A 18 11.76 11.61 -6.35
N GLN A 19 12.73 12.38 -5.86
CA GLN A 19 12.48 13.62 -5.11
C GLN A 19 11.66 14.62 -5.94
N ALA A 20 12.02 14.85 -7.21
CA ALA A 20 11.26 15.72 -8.10
C ALA A 20 9.82 15.21 -8.33
N HIS A 21 9.62 13.90 -8.41
CA HIS A 21 8.29 13.28 -8.50
C HIS A 21 7.46 13.55 -7.23
N VAL A 22 8.04 13.34 -6.05
CA VAL A 22 7.38 13.58 -4.76
C VAL A 22 7.02 15.07 -4.60
N GLU A 23 7.90 15.99 -4.99
CA GLU A 23 7.63 17.43 -4.95
C GLU A 23 6.47 17.82 -5.86
N LYS A 24 6.44 17.32 -7.10
CA LYS A 24 5.33 17.54 -8.03
C LYS A 24 4.02 17.02 -7.46
N PHE A 25 4.04 15.83 -6.86
CA PHE A 25 2.87 15.23 -6.22
C PHE A 25 2.36 16.03 -5.02
N LYS A 26 3.27 16.51 -4.16
CA LYS A 26 2.95 17.39 -3.01
C LYS A 26 2.29 18.69 -3.48
N LEU A 27 2.79 19.30 -4.55
CA LEU A 27 2.21 20.52 -5.13
C LEU A 27 0.80 20.26 -5.66
N GLN A 28 0.58 19.15 -6.37
CA GLN A 28 -0.74 18.76 -6.86
C GLN A 28 -1.74 18.54 -5.71
N ARG A 29 -1.34 17.84 -4.63
CA ARG A 29 -2.22 17.62 -3.46
C ARG A 29 -2.57 18.90 -2.72
N LYS A 30 -1.60 19.80 -2.51
CA LYS A 30 -1.84 21.12 -1.88
C LYS A 30 -2.89 21.94 -2.63
N ASN A 31 -2.93 21.79 -3.96
CA ASN A 31 -3.89 22.50 -4.81
C ASN A 31 -5.29 21.86 -4.79
N GLN A 32 -5.47 20.65 -4.25
CA GLN A 32 -6.68 19.85 -4.44
C GLN A 32 -7.58 19.67 -3.21
N LYS A 33 -7.17 19.88 -1.94
CA LYS A 33 -8.09 19.67 -0.79
C LYS A 33 -7.65 20.27 0.55
N ALA A 34 -8.65 20.56 1.40
CA ALA A 34 -8.50 20.70 2.85
C ALA A 34 -8.02 19.36 3.44
N ILE A 35 -6.83 19.36 4.06
CA ILE A 35 -6.22 18.16 4.62
C ILE A 35 -6.87 17.91 5.98
N ARG A 36 -7.73 16.88 6.09
CA ARG A 36 -8.14 16.36 7.41
C ARG A 36 -6.89 15.82 8.12
N PRO A 37 -6.74 16.05 9.44
CA PRO A 37 -5.63 15.46 10.19
C PRO A 37 -5.67 13.93 10.09
N PRO A 38 -4.51 13.25 10.13
CA PRO A 38 -4.46 11.79 10.11
C PRO A 38 -5.15 11.21 11.35
N ARG A 39 -5.86 10.09 11.17
CA ARG A 39 -6.50 9.36 12.28
C ARG A 39 -5.42 8.71 13.16
N GLN A 40 -5.69 8.50 14.44
CA GLN A 40 -4.78 7.76 15.35
C GLN A 40 -4.45 6.38 14.80
N ARG A 41 -5.42 5.69 14.17
CA ARG A 41 -5.18 4.39 13.53
C ARG A 41 -4.21 4.49 12.34
N ASP A 42 -4.24 5.58 11.57
CA ASP A 42 -3.26 5.83 10.49
C ASP A 42 -1.86 6.07 11.07
N ILE A 43 -1.79 6.82 12.18
CA ILE A 43 -0.55 7.07 12.91
C ILE A 43 0.04 5.77 13.45
N PHE A 44 -0.77 4.92 14.07
CA PHE A 44 -0.34 3.60 14.51
C PHE A 44 0.16 2.75 13.35
N GLY A 45 -0.53 2.75 12.21
CA GLY A 45 -0.09 2.01 11.03
C GLY A 45 1.35 2.34 10.64
N GLY A 46 1.70 3.63 10.61
CA GLY A 46 3.08 4.07 10.35
C GLY A 46 4.07 3.71 11.45
N GLN A 47 3.65 3.75 12.72
CA GLN A 47 4.50 3.36 13.85
C GLN A 47 4.77 1.86 13.89
N ALA A 48 3.74 1.04 13.61
CA ALA A 48 3.85 -0.40 13.51
C ALA A 48 4.73 -0.82 12.33
N GLU A 49 4.60 -0.13 11.19
CA GLU A 49 5.51 -0.29 10.05
C GLU A 49 6.96 -0.02 10.43
N ALA A 50 7.24 1.11 11.09
CA ALA A 50 8.58 1.45 11.54
C ALA A 50 9.14 0.40 12.52
N ALA A 51 8.36 0.00 13.52
CA ALA A 51 8.76 -1.00 14.51
C ALA A 51 9.08 -2.36 13.87
N LEU A 52 8.23 -2.83 12.95
CA LEU A 52 8.46 -4.09 12.24
C LEU A 52 9.64 -4.01 11.27
N ARG A 53 9.89 -2.85 10.67
CA ARG A 53 11.06 -2.65 9.82
C ARG A 53 12.35 -2.68 10.64
N ASP A 54 12.38 -2.07 11.82
CA ASP A 54 13.53 -2.14 12.72
C ASP A 54 13.76 -3.58 13.22
N TRP A 55 12.69 -4.29 13.57
CA TRP A 55 12.74 -5.71 13.90
C TRP A 55 13.25 -6.58 12.73
N LEU A 56 12.83 -6.30 11.49
CA LEU A 56 13.35 -6.95 10.29
C LEU A 56 14.85 -6.66 10.09
N ALA A 57 15.28 -5.42 10.28
CA ALA A 57 16.67 -5.00 10.13
C ALA A 57 17.61 -5.67 11.13
N ALA A 58 17.11 -6.03 12.31
CA ALA A 58 17.85 -6.82 13.30
C ALA A 58 18.11 -8.27 12.85
N GLN A 59 17.33 -8.79 11.89
CA GLN A 59 17.39 -10.18 11.45
C GLN A 59 17.98 -10.33 10.04
N LEU A 60 17.75 -9.35 9.17
CA LEU A 60 18.14 -9.39 7.76
C LEU A 60 18.85 -8.09 7.37
N PRO A 61 19.88 -8.16 6.50
CA PRO A 61 20.48 -6.97 5.91
C PRO A 61 19.49 -6.34 4.92
N LEU A 62 18.78 -5.30 5.36
CA LEU A 62 17.85 -4.57 4.50
C LEU A 62 18.59 -3.68 3.50
N ASP A 63 18.06 -3.61 2.29
CA ASP A 63 18.55 -2.75 1.23
C ASP A 63 17.78 -1.43 1.22
N GLU A 64 18.51 -0.32 1.30
CA GLU A 64 17.93 1.02 1.30
C GLU A 64 17.37 1.45 -0.06
N ARG A 65 17.69 0.72 -1.15
CA ARG A 65 17.18 0.97 -2.49
C ARG A 65 15.73 0.48 -2.64
N ARG A 66 14.86 1.00 -1.79
CA ARG A 66 13.45 0.61 -1.64
C ARG A 66 12.49 1.34 -2.57
N ILE A 67 12.99 2.22 -3.43
CA ILE A 67 12.21 2.93 -4.43
C ILE A 67 12.31 2.18 -5.75
N LEU A 68 11.22 1.55 -6.16
CA LEU A 68 11.08 0.87 -7.43
C LEU A 68 10.55 1.85 -8.48
N GLU A 69 11.43 2.32 -9.35
CA GLU A 69 11.06 3.06 -10.55
C GLU A 69 10.84 2.08 -11.70
N TYR A 70 9.78 2.26 -12.48
CA TYR A 70 9.48 1.43 -13.64
C TYR A 70 8.67 2.18 -14.70
N GLU A 71 8.79 1.74 -15.95
CA GLU A 71 7.96 2.20 -17.05
C GLU A 71 6.75 1.28 -17.19
N GLU A 72 5.55 1.80 -16.92
CA GLU A 72 4.29 1.13 -17.22
C GLU A 72 3.84 1.49 -18.64
N ARG A 73 3.63 0.47 -19.47
CA ARG A 73 3.14 0.63 -20.84
C ARG A 73 1.71 0.14 -20.94
N ARG A 74 0.84 1.04 -21.38
CA ARG A 74 -0.56 0.76 -21.63
C ARG A 74 -0.96 1.37 -22.97
N HIS A 75 -1.47 0.56 -23.90
CA HIS A 75 -1.77 1.01 -25.27
C HIS A 75 -0.54 1.63 -25.97
N ARG A 76 -0.62 2.90 -26.38
CA ARG A 76 0.47 3.66 -27.00
C ARG A 76 1.20 4.58 -26.02
N THR A 77 0.82 4.57 -24.75
CA THR A 77 1.42 5.43 -23.73
C THR A 77 2.38 4.65 -22.84
N ALA A 78 3.47 5.30 -22.47
CA ALA A 78 4.44 4.82 -21.50
C ALA A 78 4.60 5.88 -20.42
N GLN A 79 4.47 5.48 -19.15
CA GLN A 79 4.57 6.39 -18.01
C GLN A 79 5.55 5.83 -17.00
N ILE A 80 6.42 6.70 -16.48
CA ILE A 80 7.30 6.35 -15.38
C ILE A 80 6.48 6.41 -14.09
N LYS A 81 6.47 5.31 -13.34
CA LYS A 81 5.86 5.18 -12.03
C LYS A 81 6.91 4.85 -10.99
N TYR A 82 6.59 5.18 -9.75
CA TYR A 82 7.40 4.90 -8.59
C TYR A 82 6.54 4.11 -7.60
N ARG A 83 7.15 3.11 -6.96
CA ARG A 83 6.56 2.35 -5.87
C ARG A 83 7.55 2.29 -4.72
N GLU A 84 7.09 2.61 -3.52
CA GLU A 84 7.87 2.47 -2.31
C GLU A 84 7.65 1.07 -1.76
N LEU A 85 8.74 0.35 -1.48
CA LEU A 85 8.71 -0.93 -0.81
C LEU A 85 8.90 -0.68 0.68
N ASP A 86 8.05 -1.26 1.53
CA ASP A 86 8.11 -1.05 2.98
C ASP A 86 9.45 -1.56 3.53
N ALA A 87 9.88 -2.76 3.09
CA ALA A 87 11.25 -3.23 3.21
C ALA A 87 11.67 -4.15 2.05
N LEU A 88 12.98 -4.16 1.78
CA LEU A 88 13.64 -4.99 0.78
C LEU A 88 14.88 -5.62 1.40
N ALA A 89 15.14 -6.90 1.13
CA ALA A 89 16.42 -7.54 1.38
C ALA A 89 16.87 -8.28 0.12
N ILE A 90 18.18 -8.27 -0.17
CA ILE A 90 18.74 -9.04 -1.29
C ILE A 90 19.71 -10.06 -0.72
N ILE A 91 19.31 -11.33 -0.76
CA ILE A 91 20.03 -12.44 -0.12
C ILE A 91 20.26 -13.51 -1.17
N ASP A 92 21.51 -13.87 -1.41
CA ASP A 92 21.91 -14.90 -2.39
C ASP A 92 21.30 -14.69 -3.79
N GLY A 93 21.18 -13.42 -4.21
CA GLY A 93 20.61 -13.04 -5.51
C GLY A 93 19.08 -13.11 -5.59
N VAL A 94 18.39 -13.41 -4.48
CA VAL A 94 16.93 -13.36 -4.36
C VAL A 94 16.53 -12.02 -3.75
N ALA A 95 15.62 -11.31 -4.41
CA ALA A 95 14.99 -10.13 -3.83
C ALA A 95 13.81 -10.55 -2.93
N TRP A 96 13.86 -10.16 -1.66
CA TRP A 96 12.81 -10.39 -0.68
C TRP A 96 12.11 -9.08 -0.37
N VAL A 97 10.85 -8.98 -0.78
CA VAL A 97 10.00 -7.81 -0.52
C VAL A 97 9.10 -8.09 0.67
N PHE A 98 9.00 -7.13 1.57
CA PHE A 98 8.10 -7.18 2.71
C PHE A 98 7.08 -6.04 2.57
N GLU A 99 5.80 -6.39 2.62
CA GLU A 99 4.69 -5.44 2.74
C GLU A 99 4.18 -5.51 4.19
N ILE A 100 4.15 -4.37 4.86
CA ILE A 100 3.73 -4.25 6.25
C ILE A 100 2.36 -3.57 6.30
N LYS A 101 1.42 -4.18 7.03
CA LYS A 101 0.07 -3.66 7.17
C LYS A 101 -0.42 -3.80 8.60
N ALA A 102 -0.98 -2.74 9.15
CA ALA A 102 -1.87 -2.81 10.32
C ALA A 102 -3.32 -2.73 9.85
N SER A 103 -4.16 -3.69 10.22
CA SER A 103 -5.54 -3.74 9.72
C SER A 103 -6.48 -4.47 10.68
N ARG A 104 -7.74 -3.99 10.73
CA ARG A 104 -8.87 -4.69 11.37
C ARG A 104 -9.69 -5.54 10.40
N THR A 105 -9.29 -5.56 9.12
CA THR A 105 -10.01 -6.32 8.08
C THR A 105 -9.08 -7.30 7.38
N ALA A 106 -9.53 -8.56 7.25
CA ALA A 106 -8.83 -9.58 6.50
C ALA A 106 -8.73 -9.26 5.00
N SER A 107 -9.66 -8.44 4.47
CA SER A 107 -9.62 -7.98 3.06
C SER A 107 -8.33 -7.24 2.68
N ALA A 108 -7.60 -6.69 3.66
CA ALA A 108 -6.29 -6.09 3.45
C ALA A 108 -5.27 -7.10 2.87
N ILE A 109 -5.39 -8.39 3.22
CA ILE A 109 -4.53 -9.46 2.69
C ILE A 109 -4.73 -9.60 1.18
N ARG A 110 -5.98 -9.58 0.69
CA ARG A 110 -6.25 -9.66 -0.77
C ARG A 110 -5.61 -8.50 -1.52
N ARG A 111 -5.70 -7.28 -0.98
CA ARG A 111 -5.08 -6.09 -1.57
C ARG A 111 -3.55 -6.19 -1.56
N ALA A 112 -2.97 -6.60 -0.44
CA ALA A 112 -1.53 -6.82 -0.31
C ALA A 112 -1.01 -7.90 -1.27
N VAL A 113 -1.73 -9.02 -1.43
CA VAL A 113 -1.39 -10.08 -2.40
C VAL A 113 -1.39 -9.53 -3.84
N ALA A 114 -2.42 -8.78 -4.22
CA ALA A 114 -2.47 -8.18 -5.56
C ALA A 114 -1.30 -7.21 -5.80
N GLN A 115 -1.04 -6.35 -4.81
CA GLN A 115 0.07 -5.39 -4.84
C GLN A 115 1.43 -6.07 -4.94
N LEU A 116 1.66 -7.11 -4.14
CA LEU A 116 2.90 -7.87 -4.13
C LEU A 116 3.09 -8.68 -5.41
N ASN A 117 2.02 -9.24 -5.99
CA ASN A 117 2.10 -9.93 -7.28
C ASN A 117 2.52 -8.97 -8.41
N GLU A 118 1.97 -7.75 -8.42
CA GLU A 118 2.39 -6.71 -9.36
C GLU A 118 3.86 -6.32 -9.13
N THR A 119 4.24 -6.10 -7.88
CA THR A 119 5.62 -5.78 -7.48
C THR A 119 6.59 -6.88 -7.90
N ARG A 120 6.21 -8.15 -7.71
CA ARG A 120 6.99 -9.33 -8.12
C ARG A 120 7.23 -9.32 -9.62
N GLN A 121 6.18 -9.07 -10.43
CA GLN A 121 6.29 -9.01 -11.89
C GLN A 121 7.29 -7.94 -12.35
N ILE A 122 7.29 -6.76 -11.71
CA ILE A 122 8.21 -5.67 -12.04
C ILE A 122 9.64 -6.03 -11.61
N LEU A 123 9.81 -6.59 -10.41
CA LEU A 123 11.13 -6.96 -9.89
C LEU A 123 11.78 -8.13 -10.65
N HIS A 124 11.00 -8.99 -11.31
CA HIS A 124 11.55 -10.01 -12.21
C HIS A 124 12.30 -9.43 -13.42
N LEU A 125 12.14 -8.14 -13.73
CA LEU A 125 12.99 -7.45 -14.71
C LEU A 125 14.42 -7.25 -14.21
N LEU A 126 14.64 -7.35 -12.90
CA LEU A 126 15.92 -7.12 -12.22
C LEU A 126 16.51 -8.38 -11.58
N PHE A 127 15.65 -9.27 -11.08
CA PHE A 127 16.05 -10.45 -10.33
C PHE A 127 15.42 -11.71 -10.91
N HIS A 128 16.18 -12.81 -10.90
CA HIS A 128 15.65 -14.08 -11.37
C HIS A 128 14.55 -14.64 -10.43
N ARG A 129 14.70 -14.41 -9.13
CA ARG A 129 13.78 -14.89 -8.09
C ARG A 129 13.37 -13.74 -7.18
N VAL A 130 12.08 -13.69 -6.85
CA VAL A 130 11.52 -12.65 -5.98
C VAL A 130 10.58 -13.29 -4.97
N GLY A 131 11.03 -13.35 -3.72
CA GLY A 131 10.19 -13.75 -2.59
C GLY A 131 9.40 -12.57 -2.05
N VAL A 132 8.16 -12.79 -1.64
CA VAL A 132 7.33 -11.74 -1.04
C VAL A 132 6.73 -12.22 0.28
N THR A 133 6.63 -11.31 1.23
CA THR A 133 6.10 -11.58 2.57
C THR A 133 5.19 -10.44 3.01
N ILE A 134 4.04 -10.76 3.56
CA ILE A 134 3.16 -9.83 4.24
C ILE A 134 3.45 -9.95 5.74
N LEU A 135 3.78 -8.84 6.39
CA LEU A 135 3.76 -8.72 7.84
C LEU A 135 2.47 -8.01 8.23
N LEU A 136 1.50 -8.77 8.75
CA LEU A 136 0.19 -8.25 9.10
C LEU A 136 0.10 -8.08 10.62
N VAL A 137 -0.05 -6.84 11.06
CA VAL A 137 -0.47 -6.51 12.42
C VAL A 137 -1.99 -6.58 12.49
N ASP A 138 -2.47 -7.59 13.20
CA ASP A 138 -3.87 -7.80 13.49
C ASP A 138 -4.32 -6.81 14.56
N THR A 139 -5.18 -5.89 14.17
CA THR A 139 -5.77 -4.89 15.07
C THR A 139 -7.26 -5.16 15.34
N GLY A 140 -7.69 -6.42 15.31
CA GLY A 140 -9.07 -6.85 15.60
C GLY A 140 -9.79 -7.54 14.45
N ILE A 141 -9.08 -8.32 13.63
CA ILE A 141 -9.65 -9.19 12.61
C ILE A 141 -10.31 -10.38 13.31
N PRO A 142 -11.60 -10.68 13.05
CA PRO A 142 -12.21 -11.89 13.61
C PRO A 142 -11.53 -13.13 13.03
N ALA A 143 -11.14 -14.06 13.90
CA ALA A 143 -10.47 -15.28 13.49
C ALA A 143 -11.39 -16.17 12.63
N ASP A 144 -12.62 -16.36 13.07
CA ASP A 144 -13.60 -17.26 12.46
C ASP A 144 -15.00 -16.64 12.32
N SER A 145 -15.92 -17.38 11.70
CA SER A 145 -17.32 -16.97 11.52
C SER A 145 -18.02 -16.69 12.84
N ALA A 146 -17.73 -17.45 13.91
CA ALA A 146 -18.38 -17.26 15.19
C ALA A 146 -17.96 -15.95 15.85
N ALA A 147 -16.67 -15.59 15.76
CA ALA A 147 -16.14 -14.31 16.21
C ALA A 147 -16.73 -13.13 15.41
N ALA A 148 -16.87 -13.29 14.09
CA ALA A 148 -17.52 -12.27 13.25
C ALA A 148 -19.00 -12.08 13.61
N ASP A 149 -19.73 -13.17 13.85
CA ASP A 149 -21.15 -13.12 14.24
C ASP A 149 -21.33 -12.54 15.66
N ALA A 150 -20.42 -12.86 16.58
CA ALA A 150 -20.39 -12.25 17.92
C ALA A 150 -20.15 -10.74 17.85
N LEU A 151 -19.27 -10.28 16.96
CA LEU A 151 -19.04 -8.84 16.75
C LEU A 151 -20.28 -8.14 16.19
N MET A 152 -21.00 -8.79 15.27
CA MET A 152 -22.27 -8.30 14.74
C MET A 152 -23.42 -8.28 15.78
N ALA A 153 -23.29 -9.05 16.85
CA ALA A 153 -24.25 -9.08 17.96
C ALA A 153 -23.86 -8.18 19.14
N SER A 154 -22.73 -7.47 19.05
CA SER A 154 -22.26 -6.56 20.10
C SER A 154 -23.12 -5.29 20.21
N ASP A 155 -22.94 -4.53 21.28
CA ASP A 155 -23.66 -3.26 21.52
C ASP A 155 -23.39 -2.21 20.43
N ARG A 156 -22.25 -2.33 19.72
CA ARG A 156 -21.84 -1.46 18.62
C ARG A 156 -21.29 -2.29 17.46
N PRO A 157 -22.17 -2.91 16.65
CA PRO A 157 -21.71 -3.76 15.55
C PRO A 157 -21.17 -2.91 14.40
N PRO A 158 -20.17 -3.40 13.65
CA PRO A 158 -19.71 -2.71 12.45
C PRO A 158 -20.82 -2.65 11.39
N PRO A 159 -20.77 -1.67 10.46
CA PRO A 159 -21.84 -1.45 9.47
C PRO A 159 -22.01 -2.62 8.49
N ARG A 160 -20.97 -3.46 8.33
CA ARG A 160 -21.01 -4.68 7.53
C ARG A 160 -20.33 -5.79 8.32
N ARG A 161 -20.84 -7.01 8.16
CA ARG A 161 -20.22 -8.22 8.71
C ARG A 161 -18.76 -8.31 8.24
N PRO A 162 -17.78 -8.31 9.15
CA PRO A 162 -16.39 -8.47 8.78
C PRO A 162 -16.13 -9.85 8.20
N GLU A 163 -15.21 -9.94 7.24
CA GLU A 163 -14.72 -11.23 6.73
C GLU A 163 -13.77 -11.85 7.76
N PRO A 164 -14.01 -13.09 8.22
CA PRO A 164 -13.08 -13.81 9.07
C PRO A 164 -11.76 -14.09 8.38
N LEU A 165 -10.68 -14.13 9.17
CA LEU A 165 -9.34 -14.43 8.67
C LEU A 165 -9.28 -15.79 7.98
N ASP A 166 -9.82 -16.83 8.62
CA ASP A 166 -9.78 -18.20 8.09
C ASP A 166 -10.51 -18.33 6.74
N GLU A 167 -11.64 -17.63 6.57
CA GLU A 167 -12.38 -17.61 5.31
C GLU A 167 -11.59 -16.92 4.19
N VAL A 168 -10.89 -15.83 4.52
CA VAL A 168 -10.04 -15.12 3.55
C VAL A 168 -8.83 -15.97 3.16
N LEU A 169 -8.17 -16.62 4.11
CA LEU A 169 -7.03 -17.49 3.85
C LEU A 169 -7.43 -18.73 3.03
N ALA A 170 -8.57 -19.34 3.34
CA ALA A 170 -9.11 -20.45 2.54
C ALA A 170 -9.37 -20.06 1.07
N ALA A 171 -9.72 -18.79 0.82
CA ALA A 171 -9.93 -18.25 -0.52
C ALA A 171 -8.62 -17.80 -1.23
N LEU A 172 -7.47 -17.89 -0.56
CA LEU A 172 -6.15 -17.48 -1.06
C LEU A 172 -5.16 -18.64 -0.92
N PRO A 173 -5.27 -19.71 -1.71
CA PRO A 173 -4.40 -20.90 -1.59
C PRO A 173 -2.91 -20.62 -1.84
N GLN A 174 -2.59 -19.48 -2.47
CA GLN A 174 -1.23 -18.99 -2.65
C GLN A 174 -0.63 -18.36 -1.39
N VAL A 175 -1.42 -18.10 -0.35
CA VAL A 175 -0.93 -17.48 0.89
C VAL A 175 -0.55 -18.58 1.87
N GLN A 176 0.74 -18.63 2.21
CA GLN A 176 1.28 -19.54 3.20
C GLN A 176 1.55 -18.79 4.50
N ARG A 177 0.88 -19.19 5.59
CA ARG A 177 1.21 -18.68 6.93
C ARG A 177 2.57 -19.24 7.38
N ILE A 178 3.42 -18.36 7.88
CA ILE A 178 4.72 -18.68 8.46
C ILE A 178 4.83 -18.06 9.85
N GLU A 179 5.53 -18.75 10.75
CA GLU A 179 5.81 -18.27 12.10
C GLU A 179 7.25 -17.73 12.22
N ASP A 180 8.12 -18.07 11.26
CA ASP A 180 9.53 -17.72 11.27
C ASP A 180 10.01 -17.32 9.86
N LEU A 181 10.91 -16.35 9.81
CA LEU A 181 11.52 -15.82 8.59
C LEU A 181 12.30 -16.87 7.79
N ALA A 182 12.87 -17.89 8.42
CA ALA A 182 13.55 -19.00 7.76
C ALA A 182 12.59 -19.95 7.03
N ALA A 183 11.30 -19.95 7.38
CA ALA A 183 10.28 -20.78 6.74
C ALA A 183 9.74 -20.17 5.43
N ARG A 184 10.22 -18.98 5.03
CA ARG A 184 9.75 -18.29 3.82
C ARG A 184 10.01 -19.11 2.56
N SER A 185 9.00 -19.19 1.70
CA SER A 185 9.12 -19.66 0.32
C SER A 185 9.50 -18.51 -0.62
N ALA A 186 10.49 -18.75 -1.47
CA ALA A 186 10.84 -17.89 -2.61
C ALA A 186 10.24 -18.42 -3.92
N SER A 187 9.10 -19.10 -3.84
CA SER A 187 8.37 -19.57 -5.02
C SER A 187 7.44 -18.47 -5.53
N ASP A 188 7.39 -18.27 -6.84
CA ASP A 188 6.66 -17.15 -7.46
C ASP A 188 5.13 -17.30 -7.35
N ASP A 189 4.65 -18.50 -7.06
CA ASP A 189 3.25 -18.84 -6.80
C ASP A 189 2.85 -18.70 -5.33
N GLN A 190 3.78 -18.36 -4.43
CA GLN A 190 3.52 -18.28 -2.99
C GLN A 190 3.73 -16.86 -2.45
N VAL A 191 2.88 -16.49 -1.50
CA VAL A 191 2.98 -15.26 -0.70
C VAL A 191 3.08 -15.69 0.76
N ASN A 192 4.17 -15.34 1.42
CA ASN A 192 4.32 -15.65 2.83
C ASN A 192 3.51 -14.66 3.67
N LEU A 193 2.87 -15.11 4.75
CA LEU A 193 2.13 -14.28 5.69
C LEU A 193 2.61 -14.55 7.10
N MET A 194 3.06 -13.52 7.79
CA MET A 194 3.41 -13.56 9.21
C MET A 194 2.47 -12.62 9.96
N LEU A 195 1.86 -13.12 11.04
CA LEU A 195 0.89 -12.39 11.84
C LEU A 195 1.56 -11.85 13.10
N PHE A 196 1.22 -10.61 13.45
CA PHE A 196 1.61 -9.95 14.67
C PHE A 196 0.35 -9.44 15.36
N SER A 197 0.29 -9.59 16.68
CA SER A 197 -0.70 -8.92 17.51
C SER A 197 -0.28 -7.48 17.83
N VAL A 198 -1.21 -6.68 18.33
CA VAL A 198 -0.87 -5.35 18.89
C VAL A 198 0.12 -5.48 20.05
N ASP A 199 0.00 -6.53 20.88
CA ASP A 199 0.91 -6.79 21.99
C ASP A 199 2.34 -7.08 21.50
N ASP A 200 2.50 -7.76 20.36
CA ASP A 200 3.82 -7.96 19.75
C ASP A 200 4.44 -6.62 19.35
N ILE A 201 3.66 -5.70 18.78
CA ILE A 201 4.15 -4.37 18.40
C ILE A 201 4.47 -3.52 19.64
N ILE A 202 3.68 -3.62 20.70
CA ILE A 202 3.98 -2.99 22.00
C ILE A 202 5.29 -3.53 22.56
N ALA A 203 5.53 -4.84 22.47
CA ALA A 203 6.78 -5.45 22.92
C ALA A 203 8.00 -4.99 22.10
N LEU A 204 7.82 -4.67 20.82
CA LEU A 204 8.89 -4.17 19.95
C LEU A 204 9.19 -2.68 20.16
N ALA A 205 8.17 -1.84 20.24
CA ALA A 205 8.31 -0.38 20.22
C ALA A 205 8.18 0.30 21.59
N GLY A 206 7.56 -0.36 22.58
CA GLY A 206 7.11 0.26 23.82
C GLY A 206 5.78 1.00 23.64
N ALA A 207 4.85 0.83 24.58
CA ALA A 207 3.50 1.40 24.48
C ALA A 207 3.50 2.93 24.39
N GLU A 208 4.46 3.59 25.04
CA GLU A 208 4.63 5.05 25.05
C GLU A 208 4.99 5.65 23.69
N ASN A 209 5.47 4.83 22.75
CA ASN A 209 5.85 5.23 21.40
C ASN A 209 4.74 4.96 20.37
N LEU A 210 3.62 4.40 20.82
CA LEU A 210 2.51 4.00 19.98
C LEU A 210 1.28 4.87 20.27
N ALA A 211 0.65 5.36 19.21
CA ALA A 211 -0.74 5.78 19.28
C ALA A 211 -1.53 4.50 19.53
N LEU A 212 -2.19 4.35 20.68
CA LEU A 212 -3.04 3.19 21.02
C LEU A 212 -4.50 3.59 21.29
N ASN A 213 -4.76 4.88 21.48
CA ASN A 213 -6.09 5.40 21.82
C ASN A 213 -6.92 5.61 20.54
N TRP A 214 -7.41 4.52 19.92
CA TRP A 214 -8.20 4.60 18.68
C TRP A 214 -9.69 4.33 18.90
N GLU A 215 -10.10 4.08 20.15
CA GLU A 215 -11.51 3.88 20.50
C GLU A 215 -12.38 5.08 20.12
N ASP A 216 -11.80 6.30 20.16
CA ASP A 216 -12.46 7.54 19.75
C ASP A 216 -12.52 7.71 18.22
N ASP A 217 -11.52 7.22 17.46
CA ASP A 217 -11.54 7.24 15.99
C ASP A 217 -12.64 6.33 15.44
N ASP A 218 -12.95 5.24 16.15
CA ASP A 218 -14.00 4.29 15.78
C ASP A 218 -15.42 4.91 15.92
N LEU A 219 -15.57 6.02 16.65
CA LEU A 219 -16.83 6.80 16.73
C LEU A 219 -17.06 7.68 15.49
N ASP A 220 -15.99 8.16 14.86
CA ASP A 220 -16.04 9.01 13.66
C ASP A 220 -16.14 8.20 12.34
N ASP A 221 -16.03 6.87 12.40
CA ASP A 221 -16.41 5.98 11.28
C ASP A 221 -17.94 6.00 11.03
N GLU A 222 -18.74 6.49 11.99
CA GLU A 222 -20.20 6.58 11.90
C GLU A 222 -20.70 7.87 11.19
N ALA A 223 -19.85 8.88 11.05
CA ALA A 223 -20.23 10.19 10.51
C ALA A 223 -19.68 10.39 9.08
N GLU A 224 -20.61 10.37 8.12
CA GLU A 224 -20.46 10.88 6.74
C GLU A 224 -19.69 9.97 5.76
N ASP A 225 -20.33 8.87 5.35
CA ASP A 225 -20.44 8.61 3.92
C ASP A 225 -21.26 9.78 3.32
N GLU A 226 -20.64 10.95 3.11
CA GLU A 226 -21.20 11.92 2.17
C GLU A 226 -21.42 11.15 0.87
N PRO A 227 -22.65 11.14 0.30
CA PRO A 227 -22.86 10.51 -1.00
C PRO A 227 -21.80 11.08 -1.94
N PRO A 228 -21.14 10.23 -2.75
CA PRO A 228 -20.15 10.73 -3.70
C PRO A 228 -20.80 11.92 -4.43
N PRO A 229 -20.13 13.08 -4.51
CA PRO A 229 -20.72 14.25 -5.13
C PRO A 229 -21.30 13.81 -6.46
N GLU A 230 -22.57 14.16 -6.72
CA GLU A 230 -23.21 13.88 -8.00
C GLU A 230 -22.17 14.16 -9.08
N ALA A 231 -21.89 13.17 -9.92
CA ALA A 231 -20.85 13.26 -10.93
C ALA A 231 -21.17 14.44 -11.84
N THR A 232 -20.67 15.63 -11.48
CA THR A 232 -20.59 16.76 -12.36
C THR A 232 -19.66 16.30 -13.46
N LEU A 233 -20.25 16.06 -14.63
CA LEU A 233 -19.61 15.74 -15.89
C LEU A 233 -18.57 16.82 -16.24
N PHE A 234 -17.43 16.77 -15.58
CA PHE A 234 -16.16 17.21 -16.11
C PHE A 234 -15.25 16.00 -16.03
N ALA A 235 -15.46 15.11 -17.01
CA ALA A 235 -14.50 14.10 -17.37
C ALA A 235 -13.19 14.82 -17.76
N SER A 236 -12.19 14.74 -16.89
CA SER A 236 -10.80 14.85 -17.30
C SER A 236 -10.37 13.49 -17.88
N SER A 237 -11.00 13.09 -18.99
CA SER A 237 -10.38 12.18 -19.94
C SER A 237 -9.28 12.98 -20.62
N GLY A 238 -8.04 12.78 -20.18
CA GLY A 238 -6.87 13.14 -20.98
C GLY A 238 -6.77 12.19 -22.15
N ASP A 239 -7.63 12.39 -23.16
CA ASP A 239 -7.35 12.01 -24.53
C ASP A 239 -6.39 13.08 -25.07
N ASP A 240 -5.10 12.78 -25.07
CA ASP A 240 -4.12 13.50 -25.89
C ASP A 240 -4.22 12.90 -27.30
N ASP A 241 -5.04 13.54 -28.13
CA ASP A 241 -4.77 13.80 -29.55
C ASP A 241 -5.86 14.74 -30.09
N GLU A 242 -5.78 16.02 -29.73
CA GLU A 242 -6.19 17.18 -30.56
C GLU A 242 -5.65 18.46 -29.89
N ASP A 243 -4.38 18.77 -30.15
CA ASP A 243 -3.85 20.12 -30.05
C ASP A 243 -4.68 21.04 -30.98
N ASP A 244 -5.65 21.80 -30.45
CA ASP A 244 -5.76 23.23 -30.80
C ASP A 244 -6.71 24.12 -29.97
N ASP A 245 -7.41 23.67 -28.91
CA ASP A 245 -8.38 24.56 -28.23
C ASP A 245 -8.20 24.67 -26.70
N ASN A 246 -6.99 25.02 -26.24
CA ASN A 246 -6.81 25.52 -24.87
C ASN A 246 -7.21 27.01 -24.80
N PRO A 247 -8.19 27.41 -23.95
CA PRO A 247 -8.64 28.80 -23.82
C PRO A 247 -7.53 29.79 -23.41
N LEU A 248 -6.46 29.30 -22.76
CA LEU A 248 -5.28 30.10 -22.42
C LEU A 248 -4.43 30.42 -23.68
N ALA A 249 -4.31 29.48 -24.61
CA ALA A 249 -3.59 29.67 -25.87
C ALA A 249 -4.32 30.64 -26.82
N ALA A 250 -5.66 30.62 -26.81
CA ALA A 250 -6.49 31.58 -27.54
C ALA A 250 -6.35 33.01 -26.96
N ALA A 251 -6.28 33.15 -25.64
CA ALA A 251 -6.07 34.45 -24.99
C ALA A 251 -4.69 35.06 -25.28
N LEU A 252 -3.63 34.24 -25.33
CA LEU A 252 -2.27 34.68 -25.65
C LEU A 252 -2.11 35.08 -27.12
N ARG A 253 -2.73 34.35 -28.06
CA ARG A 253 -2.80 34.75 -29.48
C ARG A 253 -3.53 36.08 -29.66
N LYS A 254 -4.63 36.30 -28.92
CA LYS A 254 -5.37 37.58 -28.95
C LYS A 254 -4.58 38.75 -28.35
N ALA A 255 -3.64 38.47 -27.45
CA ALA A 255 -2.74 39.45 -26.85
C ALA A 255 -1.47 39.73 -27.67
N GLY A 256 -1.27 39.05 -28.82
CA GLY A 256 -0.17 39.33 -29.75
C GLY A 256 1.23 38.96 -29.26
N LEU A 257 1.33 38.17 -28.19
CA LEU A 257 2.61 37.71 -27.64
C LEU A 257 2.87 36.29 -28.15
N LYS A 258 3.93 36.15 -28.96
CA LYS A 258 4.50 34.85 -29.35
C LYS A 258 5.52 34.40 -28.33
#